data_AF-A0AAV2IHH3-F1
#
_entry.id   AF-A0AAV2IHH3-F1
#
_cell.length_a   1.000
_cell.length_b   1.000
_cell.length_c   1.000
_cell.angle_alpha   90.00
_cell.angle_beta   90.00
_cell.angle_gamma   90.00
#
_symmetry.space_group_name_H-M   'P 1'
#
loop_
_entity.id
_entity.type
_entity.pdbx_description
1 polymer ?
#
loop_
_entity_poly.entity_id
_entity_poly.type
_entity_poly.pdbx_seq_one_letter_code
_entity_poly.pdbx_strand_id
1 'polypeptide(L)'
;MIVNNDNFNVIQTAAKFRHRPILEYLLRVTRPKIPEIIDAYLILGAMTIILDSDYTNGLHHWQKAVALSRINTNADIYYSMRDSVLAQCLQVKELTCLESISRCSSDRDALCIQALLMYERNRGQYHENYINLLMYRGAVSADEEKFLLAINLWKTAYKLHLQKLDTFDENAASDVLSRNVMRNVQFLVKVFHHVHKLGKSRPTSYPGQDECVVPEDVARELFGLITRHINIVINIYTCSPKCEQPELGMVLRNLISLNPRGESNETLLHMCLDITTLDPLECDVSATLGNLWPSQAMLEILILLGADPASKDFFGNTVLHAAVALHNMGATVEPGVVIMLLRRGAHVDQVNDLGQTAADLLACKDSLRQVLHTTSLKCLAARVVASNRIQYVGEVPRTLYQFIELHGC
;
A
#
# COMPACT_ATOMS: atom_id res chain seq x y z
N MET A 1 34.95 12.55 5.08
CA MET A 1 34.99 11.35 4.21
C MET A 1 34.11 11.61 3.02
N ILE A 2 34.53 11.22 1.82
CA ILE A 2 33.68 11.28 0.63
C ILE A 2 32.58 10.22 0.80
N VAL A 3 31.33 10.65 0.69
CA VAL A 3 30.15 9.78 0.73
C VAL A 3 29.42 9.88 -0.60
N ASN A 4 28.77 8.80 -1.03
CA ASN A 4 27.90 8.82 -2.20
C ASN A 4 26.53 9.47 -1.87
N ASN A 5 25.65 9.54 -2.86
CA ASN A 5 24.29 10.09 -2.71
C ASN A 5 23.43 9.36 -1.66
N ASP A 6 23.76 8.11 -1.33
CA ASP A 6 23.10 7.31 -0.30
C ASP A 6 23.72 7.50 1.10
N ASN A 7 24.63 8.47 1.28
CA ASN A 7 25.43 8.65 2.49
C ASN A 7 26.29 7.42 2.88
N PHE A 8 26.78 6.65 1.92
CA PHE A 8 27.75 5.57 2.14
C PHE A 8 29.16 6.05 1.83
N ASN A 9 30.10 5.77 2.75
CA ASN A 9 31.52 5.82 2.42
C ASN A 9 31.92 4.57 1.59
N VAL A 10 33.16 4.54 1.09
CA VAL A 10 33.66 3.44 0.24
C VAL A 10 33.60 2.05 0.92
N ILE A 11 33.83 1.99 2.23
CA ILE A 11 33.83 0.75 3.02
C ILE A 11 32.40 0.22 3.16
N GLN A 12 31.48 1.09 3.54
CA GLN A 12 30.06 0.76 3.67
C GLN A 12 29.47 0.41 2.30
N THR A 13 29.94 1.03 1.22
CA THR A 13 29.52 0.70 -0.15
C THR A 13 29.96 -0.72 -0.52
N ALA A 14 31.21 -1.10 -0.24
CA ALA A 14 31.69 -2.47 -0.45
C ALA A 14 30.87 -3.49 0.38
N ALA A 15 30.50 -3.13 1.61
CA ALA A 15 29.62 -3.94 2.45
C ALA A 15 28.18 -4.05 1.89
N LYS A 16 27.59 -2.94 1.40
CA LYS A 16 26.25 -2.89 0.78
C LYS A 16 26.16 -3.86 -0.41
N PHE A 17 27.19 -3.87 -1.25
CA PHE A 17 27.28 -4.77 -2.41
C PHE A 17 27.85 -6.16 -2.08
N ARG A 18 28.05 -6.46 -0.79
CA ARG A 18 28.46 -7.78 -0.30
C ARG A 18 29.81 -8.25 -0.86
N HIS A 19 30.68 -7.32 -1.26
CA HIS A 19 32.03 -7.61 -1.76
C HIS A 19 33.02 -7.76 -0.60
N ARG A 20 32.96 -8.91 0.09
CA ARG A 20 33.82 -9.21 1.24
C ARG A 20 35.33 -9.03 0.98
N PRO A 21 35.93 -9.49 -0.13
CA PRO A 21 37.36 -9.31 -0.37
C PRO A 21 37.76 -7.83 -0.47
N ILE A 22 36.93 -7.02 -1.11
CA ILE A 22 37.15 -5.58 -1.24
C ILE A 22 37.01 -4.92 0.14
N LEU A 23 36.00 -5.29 0.91
CA LEU A 23 35.83 -4.79 2.27
C LEU A 23 37.06 -5.09 3.14
N GLU A 24 37.52 -6.34 3.18
CA GLU A 24 38.68 -6.74 3.97
C GLU A 24 39.96 -6.03 3.54
N TYR A 25 40.15 -5.82 2.23
CA TYR A 25 41.25 -5.01 1.70
C TYR A 25 41.17 -3.56 2.16
N LEU A 26 40.00 -2.91 2.02
CA LEU A 26 39.79 -1.52 2.43
C LEU A 26 40.04 -1.35 3.93
N LEU A 27 39.52 -2.24 4.78
CA LEU A 27 39.75 -2.19 6.23
C LEU A 27 41.24 -2.25 6.60
N ARG A 28 42.05 -3.01 5.85
CA ARG A 28 43.50 -3.11 6.06
C ARG A 28 44.24 -1.84 5.64
N VAL A 29 43.85 -1.26 4.50
CA VAL A 29 44.55 -0.11 3.89
C VAL A 29 44.16 1.21 4.57
N THR A 30 42.88 1.44 4.83
CA THR A 30 42.39 2.73 5.35
C THR A 30 42.47 2.82 6.88
N ARG A 31 42.59 1.69 7.59
CA ARG A 31 42.64 1.59 9.06
C ARG A 31 41.59 2.49 9.74
N PRO A 32 40.30 2.28 9.44
CA PRO A 32 39.22 3.12 9.93
C PRO A 32 39.02 2.95 11.44
N LYS A 33 38.27 3.88 12.06
CA LYS A 33 37.95 3.79 13.49
C LYS A 33 37.06 2.57 13.77
N ILE A 34 37.14 2.01 14.99
CA ILE A 34 36.34 0.84 15.42
C ILE A 34 34.84 0.97 15.08
N PRO A 35 34.18 2.12 15.32
CA PRO A 35 32.81 2.37 14.87
C PRO A 35 32.52 2.06 13.39
N GLU A 36 33.38 2.53 12.48
CA GLU A 36 33.18 2.36 11.05
C GLU A 36 33.38 0.89 10.63
N ILE A 37 34.24 0.16 11.34
CA ILE A 37 34.42 -1.29 11.17
C ILE A 37 33.15 -2.03 11.58
N ILE A 38 32.60 -1.67 12.75
CA ILE A 38 31.36 -2.27 13.27
C ILE A 38 30.22 -2.03 12.26
N ASP A 39 30.01 -0.79 11.82
CA ASP A 39 28.97 -0.44 10.85
C ASP A 39 29.10 -1.25 9.55
N ALA A 40 30.32 -1.41 9.04
CA ALA A 40 30.55 -2.17 7.83
C ALA A 40 30.19 -3.66 7.98
N TYR A 41 30.52 -4.29 9.12
CA TYR A 41 30.15 -5.68 9.37
C TYR A 41 28.65 -5.86 9.65
N LEU A 42 27.99 -4.88 10.29
CA LEU A 42 26.53 -4.90 10.45
C LEU A 42 25.84 -4.82 9.09
N ILE A 43 26.25 -3.89 8.22
CA ILE A 43 25.71 -3.77 6.86
C ILE A 43 25.96 -5.05 6.06
N LEU A 44 27.18 -5.59 6.09
CA LEU A 44 27.52 -6.82 5.38
C LEU A 44 26.67 -8.00 5.87
N GLY A 45 26.55 -8.17 7.19
CA GLY A 45 25.73 -9.21 7.80
C GLY A 45 24.27 -9.12 7.37
N ALA A 46 23.66 -7.93 7.47
CA ALA A 46 22.27 -7.72 7.06
C ALA A 46 22.06 -8.05 5.58
N MET A 47 22.92 -7.54 4.71
CA MET A 47 22.81 -7.71 3.26
C MET A 47 22.97 -9.18 2.86
N THR A 48 23.92 -9.90 3.47
CA THR A 48 24.14 -11.32 3.21
C THR A 48 22.96 -12.19 3.68
N ILE A 49 22.38 -11.89 4.85
CA ILE A 49 21.19 -12.61 5.35
C ILE A 49 19.99 -12.37 4.43
N ILE A 50 19.69 -11.11 4.12
CA ILE A 50 18.45 -10.74 3.45
C ILE A 50 18.50 -11.07 1.95
N LEU A 51 19.61 -10.76 1.26
CA LEU A 51 19.66 -10.80 -0.20
C LEU A 51 20.29 -12.08 -0.77
N ASP A 52 21.23 -12.70 -0.06
CA ASP A 52 21.90 -13.93 -0.53
C ASP A 52 21.31 -15.19 0.11
N SER A 53 20.44 -15.05 1.13
CA SER A 53 19.94 -16.17 1.96
C SER A 53 21.07 -17.00 2.60
N ASP A 54 22.26 -16.41 2.78
CA ASP A 54 23.39 -17.04 3.45
C ASP A 54 23.40 -16.66 4.93
N TYR A 55 22.56 -17.37 5.68
CA TYR A 55 22.39 -17.17 7.11
C TYR A 55 23.69 -17.44 7.89
N THR A 56 24.52 -18.37 7.42
CA THR A 56 25.73 -18.79 8.14
C THR A 56 26.81 -17.73 8.14
N ASN A 57 27.17 -17.22 6.95
CA ASN A 57 28.17 -16.15 6.83
C ASN A 57 27.61 -14.83 7.35
N GLY A 58 26.32 -14.56 7.10
CA GLY A 58 25.63 -13.39 7.64
C GLY A 58 25.67 -13.32 9.16
N LEU A 59 25.36 -14.43 9.85
CA LEU A 59 25.43 -14.54 11.30
C LEU A 59 26.85 -14.36 11.82
N HIS A 60 27.85 -14.92 11.12
CA HIS A 60 29.26 -14.75 11.48
C HIS A 60 29.69 -13.27 11.43
N HIS A 61 29.30 -12.54 10.37
CA HIS A 61 29.58 -11.11 10.25
C HIS A 61 28.89 -10.31 11.37
N TRP A 62 27.65 -10.66 11.70
CA TRP A 62 26.90 -10.01 12.78
C TRP A 62 27.54 -10.27 14.15
N GLN A 63 27.87 -11.52 14.48
CA GLN A 63 28.55 -11.88 15.73
C GLN A 63 29.88 -11.15 15.88
N LYS A 64 30.65 -11.01 14.78
CA LYS A 64 31.89 -10.25 14.76
C LYS A 64 31.67 -8.77 15.08
N ALA A 65 30.63 -8.15 14.51
CA ALA A 65 30.28 -6.76 14.82
C ALA A 65 29.90 -6.55 16.30
N VAL A 66 29.09 -7.46 16.86
CA VAL A 66 28.67 -7.39 18.27
C VAL A 66 29.86 -7.61 19.21
N ALA A 67 30.76 -8.56 18.90
CA ALA A 67 31.97 -8.79 19.67
C ALA A 67 32.88 -7.55 19.68
N LEU A 68 33.08 -6.91 18.52
CA LEU A 68 33.86 -5.66 18.40
C LEU A 68 33.22 -4.51 19.17
N SER A 69 31.90 -4.43 19.21
CA SER A 69 31.18 -3.42 19.97
C SER A 69 31.41 -3.56 21.48
N ARG A 70 31.40 -4.78 22.02
CA ARG A 70 31.63 -5.03 23.46
C ARG A 70 33.03 -4.69 23.95
N ILE A 71 34.02 -4.78 23.07
CA ILE A 71 35.42 -4.46 23.38
C ILE A 71 35.63 -2.93 23.41
N ASN A 72 34.74 -2.16 22.78
CA ASN A 72 34.83 -0.70 22.71
C ASN A 72 34.09 -0.04 23.89
N THR A 73 34.80 0.68 24.77
CA THR A 73 34.26 1.29 26.01
C THR A 73 33.19 2.37 25.82
N ASN A 74 32.92 2.79 24.57
CA ASN A 74 31.80 3.69 24.21
C ASN A 74 30.55 2.93 23.68
N ALA A 75 30.42 1.62 23.99
CA ALA A 75 29.36 0.74 23.48
C ALA A 75 27.93 1.17 23.83
N ASP A 76 27.73 1.83 24.98
CA ASP A 76 26.39 2.23 25.46
C ASP A 76 25.67 3.22 24.52
N ILE A 77 26.40 3.90 23.64
CA ILE A 77 25.84 4.83 22.64
C ILE A 77 25.25 4.08 21.42
N TYR A 78 25.66 2.83 21.16
CA TYR A 78 25.29 2.07 19.96
C TYR A 78 23.99 1.26 20.09
N TYR A 79 23.52 1.04 21.32
CA TYR A 79 22.38 0.16 21.63
C TYR A 79 21.24 0.88 22.36
N SER A 80 21.13 2.20 22.25
CA SER A 80 19.92 2.88 22.71
C SER A 80 18.71 2.35 21.93
N MET A 81 17.68 1.90 22.66
CA MET A 81 16.41 1.50 22.04
C MET A 81 15.85 2.70 21.28
N ARG A 82 15.76 2.57 19.96
CA ARG A 82 14.99 3.49 19.14
C ARG A 82 13.59 2.92 18.99
N ASP A 83 12.59 3.79 18.93
CA ASP A 83 11.24 3.41 18.53
C ASP A 83 11.28 2.96 17.06
N SER A 84 11.30 1.64 16.85
CA SER A 84 11.28 1.05 15.51
C SER A 84 9.84 0.75 15.09
N VAL A 85 9.44 1.29 13.95
CA VAL A 85 8.12 1.06 13.36
C VAL A 85 7.93 -0.43 13.04
N LEU A 86 9.00 -1.10 12.57
CA LEU A 86 8.98 -2.53 12.28
C LEU A 86 8.81 -3.37 13.56
N ALA A 87 9.56 -3.05 14.60
CA ALA A 87 9.49 -3.74 15.89
C ALA A 87 8.08 -3.66 16.49
N GLN A 88 7.46 -2.48 16.43
CA GLN A 88 6.07 -2.27 16.87
C GLN A 88 5.08 -3.05 16.00
N CYS A 89 5.23 -2.99 14.67
CA CYS A 89 4.31 -3.65 13.73
C CYS A 89 4.31 -5.18 13.87
N LEU A 90 5.48 -5.77 14.14
CA LEU A 90 5.62 -7.23 14.32
C LEU A 90 5.57 -7.68 15.79
N GLN A 91 5.50 -6.74 16.73
CA GLN A 91 5.63 -7.00 18.18
C GLN A 91 6.91 -7.77 18.55
N VAL A 92 8.02 -7.47 17.87
CA VAL A 92 9.32 -8.12 18.05
C VAL A 92 10.32 -7.14 18.68
N LYS A 93 11.21 -7.63 19.55
CA LYS A 93 12.33 -6.85 20.10
C LYS A 93 13.64 -7.20 19.39
N GLU A 94 14.50 -6.21 19.18
CA GLU A 94 15.85 -6.42 18.61
C GLU A 94 16.72 -7.25 19.57
N LEU A 95 17.44 -8.22 19.04
CA LEU A 95 18.41 -9.02 19.79
C LEU A 95 19.75 -8.30 19.86
N THR A 96 20.17 -7.93 21.08
CA THR A 96 21.40 -7.15 21.31
C THR A 96 22.56 -7.98 21.87
N CYS A 97 22.34 -9.26 22.23
CA CYS A 97 23.36 -10.10 22.84
C CYS A 97 23.68 -11.36 22.03
N LEU A 98 24.96 -11.78 22.07
CA LEU A 98 25.48 -12.93 21.32
C LEU A 98 24.73 -14.24 21.63
N GLU A 99 24.27 -14.42 22.87
CA GLU A 99 23.55 -15.63 23.30
C GLU A 99 22.13 -15.68 22.72
N SER A 100 21.43 -14.55 22.66
CA SER A 100 20.11 -14.52 22.01
C SER A 100 20.23 -14.70 20.50
N ILE A 101 21.29 -14.15 19.89
CA ILE A 101 21.58 -14.32 18.46
C ILE A 101 21.84 -15.80 18.12
N SER A 102 22.58 -16.53 18.94
CA SER A 102 22.82 -17.96 18.71
C SER A 102 21.55 -18.81 18.87
N ARG A 103 20.65 -18.46 19.80
CA ARG A 103 19.35 -19.13 19.97
C ARG A 103 18.42 -18.93 18.77
N CYS A 104 18.51 -17.79 18.09
CA CYS A 104 17.72 -17.46 16.89
C CYS A 104 18.26 -18.13 15.60
N SER A 105 19.41 -18.80 15.66
CA SER A 105 20.11 -19.28 14.46
C SER A 105 19.36 -20.34 13.64
N SER A 106 18.40 -21.04 14.24
CA SER A 106 17.56 -22.05 13.58
C SER A 106 16.36 -21.46 12.83
N ASP A 107 15.93 -20.25 13.17
CA ASP A 107 14.76 -19.60 12.58
C ASP A 107 15.19 -18.57 11.53
N ARG A 108 14.99 -18.91 10.26
CA ARG A 108 15.37 -18.09 9.10
C ARG A 108 14.59 -16.78 9.04
N ASP A 109 13.31 -16.80 9.38
CA ASP A 109 12.46 -15.61 9.29
C ASP A 109 12.78 -14.64 10.41
N ALA A 110 12.97 -15.16 11.63
CA ALA A 110 13.42 -14.36 12.76
C ALA A 110 14.80 -13.73 12.47
N LEU A 111 15.75 -14.47 11.88
CA LEU A 111 17.04 -13.90 11.48
C LEU A 111 16.91 -12.76 10.46
N CYS A 112 16.02 -12.89 9.47
CA CYS A 112 15.75 -11.83 8.51
C CYS A 112 15.14 -10.58 9.18
N ILE A 113 14.18 -10.76 10.09
CA ILE A 113 13.57 -9.65 10.84
C ILE A 113 14.63 -8.95 11.71
N GLN A 114 15.48 -9.72 12.39
CA GLN A 114 16.55 -9.16 13.21
C GLN A 114 17.62 -8.43 12.36
N ALA A 115 17.94 -8.94 11.18
CA ALA A 115 18.82 -8.27 10.23
C ALA A 115 18.25 -6.91 9.78
N LEU A 116 16.94 -6.82 9.56
CA LEU A 116 16.24 -5.58 9.22
C LEU A 116 16.28 -4.57 10.38
N LEU A 117 15.95 -5.00 11.61
CA LEU A 117 15.99 -4.15 12.81
C LEU A 117 17.40 -3.60 13.07
N MET A 118 18.42 -4.45 12.93
CA MET A 118 19.81 -4.06 13.06
C MET A 118 20.20 -3.01 12.00
N TYR A 119 19.73 -3.18 10.76
CA TYR A 119 20.00 -2.24 9.69
C TYR A 119 19.31 -0.88 9.93
N GLU A 120 18.05 -0.92 10.40
CA GLU A 120 17.28 0.26 10.81
C GLU A 120 18.00 1.05 11.91
N ARG A 121 18.47 0.36 12.96
CA ARG A 121 19.22 1.00 14.05
C ARG A 121 20.49 1.67 13.53
N ASN A 122 21.22 1.01 12.64
CA ASN A 122 22.47 1.54 12.09
C ASN A 122 22.24 2.78 11.20
N ARG A 123 21.27 2.72 10.28
CA ARG A 123 21.14 3.70 9.19
C ARG A 123 19.97 4.68 9.35
N GLY A 124 19.00 4.34 10.19
CA GLY A 124 17.76 5.07 10.36
C GLY A 124 16.62 4.55 9.47
N GLN A 125 15.39 4.75 9.96
CA GLN A 125 14.17 4.23 9.35
C GLN A 125 13.80 4.83 7.99
N TYR A 126 14.28 6.05 7.68
CA TYR A 126 13.98 6.74 6.41
C TYR A 126 15.01 6.48 5.29
N HIS A 127 16.00 5.65 5.57
CA HIS A 127 17.04 5.32 4.61
C HIS A 127 16.45 4.52 3.43
N GLU A 128 16.69 4.94 2.19
CA GLU A 128 16.07 4.33 1.00
C GLU A 128 16.36 2.82 0.88
N ASN A 129 17.62 2.42 1.07
CA ASN A 129 17.98 1.00 1.10
C ASN A 129 17.18 0.20 2.15
N TYR A 130 16.88 0.75 3.33
CA TYR A 130 16.12 0.03 4.35
C TYR A 130 14.69 -0.26 3.87
N ILE A 131 14.02 0.75 3.32
CA ILE A 131 12.67 0.62 2.74
C ILE A 131 12.70 -0.42 1.60
N ASN A 132 13.71 -0.38 0.74
CA ASN A 132 13.87 -1.35 -0.34
C ASN A 132 14.10 -2.79 0.16
N LEU A 133 14.82 -2.98 1.28
CA LEU A 133 15.00 -4.29 1.91
C LEU A 133 13.68 -4.82 2.50
N LEU A 134 12.88 -3.96 3.15
CA LEU A 134 11.55 -4.34 3.63
C LEU A 134 10.67 -4.82 2.47
N MET A 135 10.63 -4.06 1.38
CA MET A 135 9.86 -4.42 0.18
C MET A 135 10.33 -5.74 -0.43
N TYR A 136 11.65 -5.94 -0.55
CA TYR A 136 12.24 -7.17 -1.05
C TYR A 136 11.90 -8.37 -0.18
N ARG A 137 12.12 -8.28 1.15
CA ARG A 137 11.82 -9.40 2.06
C ARG A 137 10.33 -9.72 2.04
N GLY A 138 9.46 -8.73 1.95
CA GLY A 138 8.03 -8.93 1.78
C GLY A 138 7.68 -9.70 0.50
N ALA A 139 8.34 -9.37 -0.61
CA ALA A 139 8.17 -10.11 -1.86
C ALA A 139 8.65 -11.57 -1.76
N VAL A 140 9.82 -11.82 -1.17
CA VAL A 140 10.30 -13.18 -0.92
C VAL A 140 9.34 -13.94 0.01
N SER A 141 8.82 -13.29 1.06
CA SER A 141 7.83 -13.90 1.96
C SER A 141 6.54 -14.27 1.22
N ALA A 142 6.08 -13.43 0.30
CA ALA A 142 4.90 -13.72 -0.52
C ALA A 142 5.14 -14.87 -1.51
N ASP A 143 6.33 -14.94 -2.11
CA ASP A 143 6.71 -16.06 -2.98
C ASP A 143 6.87 -17.38 -2.16
N GLU A 144 7.17 -17.29 -0.86
CA GLU A 144 7.18 -18.40 0.13
C GLU A 144 5.79 -18.69 0.75
N GLU A 145 4.73 -18.07 0.25
CA GLU A 145 3.35 -18.18 0.78
C GLU A 145 3.13 -17.67 2.23
N LYS A 146 4.06 -16.88 2.77
CA LYS A 146 3.96 -16.23 4.08
C LYS A 146 3.34 -14.84 3.98
N PHE A 147 2.07 -14.78 3.56
CA PHE A 147 1.39 -13.53 3.21
C PHE A 147 1.25 -12.55 4.37
N LEU A 148 0.97 -13.03 5.59
CA LEU A 148 0.84 -12.15 6.76
C LEU A 148 2.15 -11.40 7.04
N LEU A 149 3.28 -12.10 7.00
CA LEU A 149 4.60 -11.49 7.15
C LEU A 149 4.89 -10.51 6.00
N ALA A 150 4.57 -10.90 4.76
CA ALA A 150 4.74 -10.04 3.60
C ALA A 150 3.97 -8.72 3.73
N ILE A 151 2.70 -8.80 4.13
CA ILE A 151 1.83 -7.63 4.28
C ILE A 151 2.32 -6.72 5.41
N ASN A 152 2.73 -7.27 6.56
CA ASN A 152 3.25 -6.45 7.66
C ASN A 152 4.55 -5.72 7.28
N LEU A 153 5.45 -6.38 6.53
CA LEU A 153 6.68 -5.75 6.02
C LEU A 153 6.36 -4.62 5.04
N TRP A 154 5.43 -4.84 4.11
CA TRP A 154 5.01 -3.81 3.16
C TRP A 154 4.27 -2.66 3.82
N LYS A 155 3.36 -2.93 4.74
CA LYS A 155 2.68 -1.92 5.56
C LYS A 155 3.71 -1.02 6.24
N THR A 156 4.74 -1.60 6.86
CA THR A 156 5.85 -0.84 7.48
C THR A 156 6.58 0.00 6.44
N ALA A 157 6.95 -0.57 5.30
CA ALA A 157 7.64 0.14 4.22
C ALA A 157 6.83 1.32 3.68
N TYR A 158 5.52 1.16 3.47
CA TYR A 158 4.63 2.22 2.99
C TYR A 158 4.44 3.32 4.01
N LYS A 159 4.27 3.00 5.30
CA LYS A 159 4.20 4.00 6.37
C LYS A 159 5.44 4.90 6.37
N LEU A 160 6.62 4.29 6.32
CA LEU A 160 7.90 5.01 6.26
C LEU A 160 8.05 5.83 4.98
N HIS A 161 7.59 5.30 3.84
CA HIS A 161 7.65 6.01 2.56
C HIS A 161 6.72 7.23 2.53
N LEU A 162 5.49 7.10 3.05
CA LEU A 162 4.54 8.21 3.13
C LEU A 162 5.02 9.31 4.08
N GLN A 163 5.51 8.94 5.27
CA GLN A 163 6.12 9.90 6.20
C GLN A 163 7.32 10.62 5.57
N LYS A 164 8.12 9.92 4.76
CA LYS A 164 9.21 10.54 4.02
C LYS A 164 8.69 11.56 3.00
N LEU A 165 7.61 11.26 2.27
CA LEU A 165 7.01 12.19 1.32
C LEU A 165 6.45 13.46 2.00
N ASP A 166 5.96 13.35 3.24
CA ASP A 166 5.47 14.51 3.99
C ASP A 166 6.60 15.47 4.43
N THR A 167 7.86 15.00 4.41
CA THR A 167 9.03 15.75 4.93
C THR A 167 9.96 16.31 3.85
N PHE A 168 9.79 15.92 2.57
CA PHE A 168 10.71 16.27 1.48
C PHE A 168 10.06 17.15 0.40
N ASP A 169 10.82 18.14 -0.05
CA ASP A 169 10.48 19.20 -1.02
C ASP A 169 10.04 18.68 -2.40
N GLU A 170 9.14 19.42 -3.09
CA GLU A 170 8.43 19.04 -4.32
C GLU A 170 9.36 18.54 -5.46
N ASN A 171 10.62 18.97 -5.46
CA ASN A 171 11.60 18.66 -6.51
C ASN A 171 12.30 17.30 -6.35
N ALA A 172 12.25 16.66 -5.18
CA ALA A 172 12.86 15.33 -4.94
C ALA A 172 11.93 14.16 -5.34
N ALA A 173 10.65 14.45 -5.61
CA ALA A 173 9.62 13.45 -5.91
C ALA A 173 9.77 12.80 -7.29
N SER A 174 10.39 13.49 -8.26
CA SER A 174 10.44 13.04 -9.66
C SER A 174 11.26 11.75 -9.90
N ASP A 175 12.37 11.57 -9.16
CA ASP A 175 13.35 10.51 -9.49
C ASP A 175 13.11 9.18 -8.72
N VAL A 176 12.43 9.25 -7.57
CA VAL A 176 12.21 8.09 -6.67
C VAL A 176 10.87 7.38 -6.91
N LEU A 177 9.87 8.08 -7.47
CA LEU A 177 8.49 7.60 -7.58
C LEU A 177 8.14 6.88 -8.89
N SER A 178 9.09 6.55 -9.76
CA SER A 178 8.78 5.79 -10.99
C SER A 178 9.05 4.29 -10.82
N ARG A 179 10.31 3.91 -10.56
CA ARG A 179 10.72 2.50 -10.49
C ARG A 179 10.28 1.77 -9.23
N ASN A 180 10.37 2.42 -8.07
CA ASN A 180 9.91 1.83 -6.81
C ASN A 180 8.39 1.68 -6.81
N VAL A 181 7.68 2.65 -7.40
CA VAL A 181 6.22 2.62 -7.54
C VAL A 181 5.76 1.53 -8.48
N MET A 182 6.45 1.32 -9.60
CA MET A 182 6.16 0.22 -10.50
C MET A 182 6.22 -1.14 -9.77
N ARG A 183 7.32 -1.35 -9.02
CA ARG A 183 7.52 -2.56 -8.21
C ARG A 183 6.43 -2.69 -7.16
N ASN A 184 6.11 -1.60 -6.47
CA ASN A 184 5.04 -1.53 -5.48
C ASN A 184 3.72 -2.01 -6.08
N VAL A 185 3.22 -1.40 -7.16
CA VAL A 185 1.93 -1.81 -7.75
C VAL A 185 1.96 -3.25 -8.28
N GLN A 186 3.10 -3.73 -8.82
CA GLN A 186 3.27 -5.14 -9.19
C GLN A 186 3.17 -6.10 -8.00
N PHE A 187 3.75 -5.76 -6.84
CA PHE A 187 3.63 -6.60 -5.65
C PHE A 187 2.18 -6.63 -5.13
N LEU A 188 1.47 -5.52 -5.21
CA LEU A 188 0.06 -5.45 -4.80
C LEU A 188 -0.84 -6.30 -5.68
N VAL A 189 -0.58 -6.29 -6.99
CA VAL A 189 -1.20 -7.22 -7.94
C VAL A 189 -1.03 -8.66 -7.46
N LYS A 190 0.18 -9.06 -7.01
CA LYS A 190 0.41 -10.40 -6.45
C LYS A 190 -0.41 -10.66 -5.18
N VAL A 191 -0.47 -9.70 -4.26
CA VAL A 191 -1.25 -9.82 -3.01
C VAL A 191 -2.72 -10.02 -3.29
N PHE A 192 -3.31 -9.12 -4.08
CA PHE A 192 -4.73 -9.19 -4.43
C PHE A 192 -5.06 -10.46 -5.19
N HIS A 193 -4.20 -10.87 -6.13
CA HIS A 193 -4.38 -12.14 -6.83
C HIS A 193 -4.46 -13.31 -5.84
N HIS A 194 -3.60 -13.33 -4.83
CA HIS A 194 -3.54 -14.39 -3.85
C HIS A 194 -4.73 -14.36 -2.87
N VAL A 195 -4.98 -13.22 -2.24
CA VAL A 195 -6.09 -13.01 -1.29
C VAL A 195 -7.43 -13.40 -1.93
N HIS A 196 -7.67 -12.98 -3.18
CA HIS A 196 -8.91 -13.24 -3.89
C HIS A 196 -9.05 -14.69 -4.37
N LYS A 197 -7.94 -15.34 -4.78
CA LYS A 197 -7.94 -16.72 -5.25
C LYS A 197 -8.13 -17.71 -4.09
N LEU A 198 -7.49 -17.50 -2.94
CA LEU A 198 -7.71 -18.36 -1.77
C LEU A 198 -9.07 -18.14 -1.12
N GLY A 199 -9.55 -16.90 -1.03
CA GLY A 199 -10.88 -16.59 -0.47
C GLY A 199 -12.02 -17.26 -1.22
N LYS A 200 -11.91 -17.39 -2.56
CA LYS A 200 -12.90 -18.08 -3.41
C LYS A 200 -12.79 -19.61 -3.42
N SER A 201 -11.64 -20.17 -3.00
CA SER A 201 -11.33 -21.61 -3.15
C SER A 201 -11.56 -22.44 -1.88
N ARG A 202 -11.94 -21.84 -0.75
CA ARG A 202 -12.21 -22.57 0.49
C ARG A 202 -13.67 -23.02 0.55
N PRO A 203 -13.99 -24.32 0.36
CA PRO A 203 -15.25 -24.87 0.86
C PRO A 203 -15.23 -24.80 2.39
N THR A 204 -16.36 -24.41 2.98
CA THR A 204 -16.62 -24.14 4.41
C THR A 204 -16.46 -25.35 5.36
N SER A 205 -15.64 -26.37 5.04
CA SER A 205 -15.73 -27.70 5.67
C SER A 205 -14.46 -28.30 6.29
N TYR A 206 -13.32 -27.59 6.38
CA TYR A 206 -12.12 -28.16 7.02
C TYR A 206 -11.56 -27.27 8.13
N PRO A 207 -11.87 -27.56 9.41
CA PRO A 207 -11.22 -26.91 10.55
C PRO A 207 -9.83 -27.53 10.74
N GLY A 208 -8.76 -26.73 10.64
CA GLY A 208 -7.40 -27.20 10.91
C GLY A 208 -6.25 -26.56 10.10
N GLN A 209 -6.51 -25.59 9.21
CA GLN A 209 -5.45 -24.81 8.52
C GLN A 209 -5.69 -23.31 8.72
N ASP A 210 -5.54 -22.87 9.96
CA ASP A 210 -5.72 -21.47 10.39
C ASP A 210 -4.51 -20.56 10.09
N GLU A 211 -3.38 -21.09 9.61
CA GLU A 211 -2.14 -20.30 9.49
C GLU A 211 -2.06 -19.40 8.24
N CYS A 212 -2.93 -19.57 7.25
CA CYS A 212 -2.86 -18.83 5.97
C CYS A 212 -4.06 -17.91 5.74
N VAL A 213 -4.65 -17.37 6.82
CA VAL A 213 -5.69 -16.33 6.73
C VAL A 213 -5.07 -15.00 7.10
N VAL A 214 -4.93 -14.11 6.12
CA VAL A 214 -4.58 -12.72 6.38
C VAL A 214 -5.77 -12.06 7.08
N PRO A 215 -5.59 -11.45 8.27
CA PRO A 215 -6.67 -10.74 8.94
C PRO A 215 -7.17 -9.58 8.06
N GLU A 216 -8.49 -9.41 8.02
CA GLU A 216 -9.15 -8.44 7.14
C GLU A 216 -8.71 -7.01 7.41
N ASP A 217 -8.53 -6.64 8.69
CA ASP A 217 -8.05 -5.31 9.09
C ASP A 217 -6.67 -5.01 8.53
N VAL A 218 -5.79 -6.02 8.51
CA VAL A 218 -4.42 -5.88 8.00
C VAL A 218 -4.43 -5.73 6.48
N ALA A 219 -5.33 -6.43 5.78
CA ALA A 219 -5.53 -6.26 4.35
C ALA A 219 -6.12 -4.87 4.02
N ARG A 220 -7.14 -4.43 4.77
CA ARG A 220 -7.82 -3.13 4.61
C ARG A 220 -6.86 -1.97 4.80
N GLU A 221 -6.02 -2.01 5.83
CA GLU A 221 -5.00 -0.99 6.07
C GLU A 221 -3.96 -0.95 4.94
N LEU A 222 -3.50 -2.11 4.46
CA LEU A 222 -2.60 -2.14 3.31
C LEU A 222 -3.29 -1.50 2.10
N PHE A 223 -4.57 -1.79 1.84
CA PHE A 223 -5.33 -1.17 0.76
C PHE A 223 -5.39 0.36 0.86
N GLY A 224 -5.67 0.91 2.04
CA GLY A 224 -5.65 2.36 2.25
C GLY A 224 -4.29 3.00 1.97
N LEU A 225 -3.20 2.37 2.42
CA LEU A 225 -1.84 2.85 2.15
C LEU A 225 -1.51 2.86 0.66
N ILE A 226 -2.00 1.87 -0.08
CA ILE A 226 -1.80 1.71 -1.52
C ILE A 226 -2.56 2.77 -2.30
N THR A 227 -3.86 2.92 -2.02
CA THR A 227 -4.72 3.85 -2.76
C THR A 227 -4.19 5.27 -2.58
N ARG A 228 -3.76 5.62 -1.35
CA ARG A 228 -3.04 6.86 -1.06
C ARG A 228 -1.74 7.00 -1.86
N HIS A 229 -0.93 5.93 -1.95
CA HIS A 229 0.30 5.96 -2.74
C HIS A 229 0.01 6.20 -4.23
N ILE A 230 -0.98 5.50 -4.80
CA ILE A 230 -1.43 5.69 -6.19
C ILE A 230 -1.90 7.14 -6.41
N ASN A 231 -2.59 7.74 -5.43
CA ASN A 231 -2.98 9.15 -5.48
C ASN A 231 -1.80 10.08 -5.64
N ILE A 232 -0.80 9.92 -4.76
CA ILE A 232 0.36 10.80 -4.70
C ILE A 232 1.09 10.71 -6.02
N VAL A 233 1.27 9.49 -6.52
CA VAL A 233 1.87 9.21 -7.81
C VAL A 233 1.11 9.90 -8.94
N ILE A 234 -0.20 9.69 -9.03
CA ILE A 234 -1.03 10.31 -10.08
C ILE A 234 -0.97 11.83 -10.00
N ASN A 235 -1.07 12.41 -8.80
CA ASN A 235 -1.00 13.85 -8.60
C ASN A 235 0.35 14.40 -9.07
N ILE A 236 1.46 13.74 -8.74
CA ILE A 236 2.80 14.12 -9.21
C ILE A 236 2.87 14.08 -10.75
N TYR A 237 2.35 13.03 -11.39
CA TYR A 237 2.31 12.94 -12.85
C TYR A 237 1.46 14.04 -13.48
N THR A 238 0.30 14.36 -12.90
CA THR A 238 -0.55 15.45 -13.42
C THR A 238 0.11 16.81 -13.27
N CYS A 239 0.92 17.02 -12.24
CA CYS A 239 1.69 18.26 -12.06
C CYS A 239 2.96 18.33 -12.94
N SER A 240 3.44 17.19 -13.47
CA SER A 240 4.65 17.08 -14.28
C SER A 240 4.42 16.37 -15.63
N PRO A 241 3.72 16.99 -16.60
CA PRO A 241 3.29 16.37 -17.85
C PRO A 241 4.42 15.97 -18.83
N LYS A 242 5.69 16.21 -18.49
CA LYS A 242 6.85 15.85 -19.33
C LYS A 242 7.33 14.40 -19.13
N CYS A 243 6.77 13.65 -18.18
CA CYS A 243 7.16 12.27 -17.89
C CYS A 243 6.12 11.29 -18.43
N GLU A 244 6.25 10.86 -19.68
CA GLU A 244 5.43 9.75 -20.20
C GLU A 244 5.91 8.43 -19.60
N GLN A 245 5.08 7.78 -18.79
CA GLN A 245 5.36 6.44 -18.23
C GLN A 245 4.26 5.44 -18.61
N PRO A 246 4.33 4.84 -19.81
CA PRO A 246 3.32 3.88 -20.27
C PRO A 246 3.23 2.64 -19.38
N GLU A 247 4.33 2.30 -18.71
CA GLU A 247 4.43 1.19 -17.76
C GLU A 247 3.43 1.32 -16.61
N LEU A 248 3.18 2.55 -16.12
CA LEU A 248 2.27 2.76 -14.99
C LEU A 248 0.83 2.46 -15.41
N GLY A 249 0.45 2.91 -16.61
CA GLY A 249 -0.85 2.58 -17.20
C GLY A 249 -1.05 1.08 -17.37
N MET A 250 0.00 0.35 -17.78
CA MET A 250 -0.06 -1.11 -17.89
C MET A 250 -0.26 -1.80 -16.54
N VAL A 251 0.48 -1.37 -15.51
CA VAL A 251 0.38 -1.99 -14.19
C VAL A 251 -0.93 -1.62 -13.49
N LEU A 252 -1.44 -0.40 -13.66
CA LEU A 252 -2.78 -0.01 -13.20
C LEU A 252 -3.88 -0.80 -13.93
N ARG A 253 -3.75 -1.04 -15.24
CA ARG A 253 -4.68 -1.93 -15.96
C ARG A 253 -4.65 -3.35 -15.42
N ASN A 254 -3.47 -3.88 -15.11
CA ASN A 254 -3.34 -5.18 -14.48
C ASN A 254 -4.01 -5.21 -13.10
N LEU A 255 -3.85 -4.15 -12.29
CA LEU A 255 -4.54 -4.03 -11.02
C LEU A 255 -6.06 -4.01 -11.20
N ILE A 256 -6.58 -3.23 -12.15
CA ILE A 256 -8.02 -3.17 -12.45
C ILE A 256 -8.53 -4.52 -12.95
N SER A 257 -7.78 -5.22 -13.80
CA SER A 257 -8.19 -6.50 -14.38
C SER A 257 -8.23 -7.65 -13.38
N LEU A 258 -7.48 -7.55 -12.27
CA LEU A 258 -7.66 -8.45 -11.12
C LEU A 258 -9.02 -8.26 -10.45
N ASN A 259 -9.71 -7.15 -10.70
CA ASN A 259 -10.98 -6.77 -10.09
C ASN A 259 -10.94 -6.94 -8.56
N PRO A 260 -10.02 -6.24 -7.87
CA PRO A 260 -9.90 -6.36 -6.42
C PRO A 260 -11.21 -5.96 -5.76
N ARG A 261 -11.66 -6.79 -4.82
CA ARG A 261 -12.88 -6.58 -4.05
C ARG A 261 -12.57 -6.50 -2.57
N GLY A 262 -13.13 -5.46 -1.93
CA GLY A 262 -13.19 -5.35 -0.48
C GLY A 262 -14.13 -6.38 0.14
N GLU A 263 -14.23 -6.36 1.46
CA GLU A 263 -15.07 -7.26 2.26
C GLU A 263 -16.55 -7.14 1.86
N SER A 264 -17.02 -5.90 1.73
CA SER A 264 -18.38 -5.59 1.27
C SER A 264 -18.52 -5.67 -0.25
N ASN A 265 -17.64 -6.39 -0.96
CA ASN A 265 -17.57 -6.44 -2.43
C ASN A 265 -17.35 -5.07 -3.10
N GLU A 266 -16.79 -4.13 -2.34
CA GLU A 266 -16.37 -2.80 -2.78
C GLU A 266 -15.36 -2.91 -3.91
N THR A 267 -15.57 -2.17 -4.99
CA THR A 267 -14.57 -2.08 -6.06
C THR A 267 -13.39 -1.22 -5.62
N LEU A 268 -12.30 -1.24 -6.40
CA LEU A 268 -11.19 -0.29 -6.24
C LEU A 268 -11.67 1.17 -6.13
N LEU A 269 -12.69 1.55 -6.90
CA LEU A 269 -13.24 2.91 -6.86
C LEU A 269 -13.98 3.21 -5.55
N HIS A 270 -14.73 2.24 -4.99
CA HIS A 270 -15.37 2.39 -3.68
C HIS A 270 -14.32 2.56 -2.58
N MET A 271 -13.30 1.70 -2.57
CA MET A 271 -12.22 1.77 -1.59
C MET A 271 -11.43 3.08 -1.66
N CYS A 272 -11.29 3.69 -2.84
CA CYS A 272 -10.67 5.01 -2.97
C CYS A 272 -11.51 6.14 -2.34
N LEU A 273 -12.81 5.94 -2.18
CA LEU A 273 -13.76 6.89 -1.61
C LEU A 273 -14.09 6.60 -0.14
N ASP A 274 -13.48 5.57 0.46
CA ASP A 274 -13.68 5.22 1.86
C ASP A 274 -12.63 5.89 2.76
N ILE A 275 -13.06 6.88 3.55
CA ILE A 275 -12.19 7.61 4.49
C ILE A 275 -11.69 6.72 5.63
N THR A 276 -12.43 5.67 6.00
CA THR A 276 -12.06 4.79 7.11
C THR A 276 -10.84 3.93 6.78
N THR A 277 -10.56 3.71 5.48
CA THR A 277 -9.31 3.06 5.03
C THR A 277 -8.07 3.92 5.24
N LEU A 278 -8.23 5.24 5.44
CA LEU A 278 -7.13 6.19 5.54
C LEU A 278 -6.72 6.53 6.97
N ASP A 279 -7.56 6.20 7.94
CA ASP A 279 -7.44 6.64 9.34
C ASP A 279 -6.90 5.59 10.35
N PRO A 280 -5.96 4.66 10.02
CA PRO A 280 -5.31 3.82 11.02
C PRO A 280 -3.98 4.40 11.55
N LEU A 281 -3.60 5.62 11.15
CA LEU A 281 -2.47 6.33 11.74
C LEU A 281 -3.05 7.52 12.50
N GLU A 282 -2.80 7.59 13.80
CA GLU A 282 -2.93 8.78 14.65
C GLU A 282 -2.03 9.95 14.17
N CYS A 283 -1.81 10.09 12.86
CA CYS A 283 -1.27 11.28 12.28
C CYS A 283 -2.42 12.28 12.17
N ASP A 284 -2.14 13.51 12.56
CA ASP A 284 -3.00 14.68 12.40
C ASP A 284 -3.11 15.04 10.90
N VAL A 285 -3.50 14.07 10.05
CA VAL A 285 -3.54 14.15 8.57
C VAL A 285 -4.55 15.21 8.10
N SER A 286 -5.44 15.63 9.00
CA SER A 286 -6.30 16.80 8.85
C SER A 286 -5.52 18.09 8.54
N ALA A 287 -4.32 18.28 9.09
CA ALA A 287 -3.65 19.59 9.04
C ALA A 287 -2.70 19.78 7.85
N THR A 288 -2.11 18.73 7.29
CA THR A 288 -1.07 18.86 6.24
C THR A 288 -1.46 18.23 4.89
N LEU A 289 -2.44 17.32 4.87
CA LEU A 289 -2.98 16.73 3.64
C LEU A 289 -4.47 16.99 3.41
N GLY A 290 -5.06 17.88 4.21
CA GLY A 290 -6.50 18.12 4.32
C GLY A 290 -7.26 18.56 3.07
N ASN A 291 -6.69 18.52 1.86
CA ASN A 291 -7.36 18.99 0.63
C ASN A 291 -7.20 18.09 -0.62
N LEU A 292 -6.61 16.89 -0.57
CA LEU A 292 -6.24 16.16 -1.81
C LEU A 292 -6.59 14.66 -1.87
N TRP A 293 -7.59 14.20 -1.11
CA TRP A 293 -8.05 12.82 -1.21
C TRP A 293 -9.58 12.66 -1.23
N PRO A 294 -10.12 11.83 -2.16
CA PRO A 294 -9.46 11.28 -3.36
C PRO A 294 -9.30 12.35 -4.44
N SER A 295 -8.19 12.33 -5.20
CA SER A 295 -8.06 13.28 -6.31
C SER A 295 -8.99 12.89 -7.45
N GLN A 296 -9.68 13.89 -8.03
CA GLN A 296 -10.51 13.68 -9.23
C GLN A 296 -9.70 13.00 -10.35
N ALA A 297 -8.43 13.39 -10.51
CA ALA A 297 -7.53 12.85 -11.51
C ALA A 297 -7.29 11.34 -11.34
N MET A 298 -7.11 10.87 -10.10
CA MET A 298 -6.93 9.45 -9.82
C MET A 298 -8.14 8.63 -10.25
N LEU A 299 -9.34 9.02 -9.80
CA LEU A 299 -10.57 8.32 -10.15
C LEU A 299 -10.80 8.34 -11.67
N GLU A 300 -10.56 9.48 -12.32
CA GLU A 300 -10.72 9.62 -13.76
C GLU A 300 -9.77 8.71 -14.56
N ILE A 301 -8.49 8.63 -14.16
CA ILE A 301 -7.52 7.71 -14.79
C ILE A 301 -7.93 6.26 -14.59
N LEU A 302 -8.35 5.86 -13.38
CA LEU A 302 -8.78 4.49 -13.13
C LEU A 302 -9.98 4.11 -14.03
N ILE A 303 -10.95 5.00 -14.19
CA ILE A 303 -12.10 4.77 -15.07
C ILE A 303 -11.68 4.72 -16.55
N LEU A 304 -10.80 5.62 -17.00
CA LEU A 304 -10.24 5.59 -18.35
C LEU A 304 -9.47 4.30 -18.67
N LEU A 305 -8.88 3.68 -17.64
CA LEU A 305 -8.18 2.39 -17.75
C LEU A 305 -9.12 1.18 -17.65
N GLY A 306 -10.42 1.39 -17.41
CA GLY A 306 -11.46 0.36 -17.46
C GLY A 306 -12.12 0.03 -16.12
N ALA A 307 -11.88 0.80 -15.06
CA ALA A 307 -12.64 0.64 -13.82
C ALA A 307 -14.10 1.07 -14.05
N ASP A 308 -15.05 0.22 -13.68
CA ASP A 308 -16.48 0.46 -13.90
C ASP A 308 -17.09 1.32 -12.78
N PRO A 309 -17.58 2.54 -13.07
CA PRO A 309 -18.22 3.41 -12.07
C PRO A 309 -19.65 2.98 -11.71
N ALA A 310 -20.27 2.07 -12.48
CA ALA A 310 -21.62 1.56 -12.23
C ALA A 310 -21.65 0.28 -11.38
N SER A 311 -20.48 -0.26 -11.04
CA SER A 311 -20.38 -1.44 -10.20
C SER A 311 -20.97 -1.18 -8.81
N LYS A 312 -21.53 -2.24 -8.22
CA LYS A 312 -22.17 -2.22 -6.90
C LYS A 312 -21.37 -3.01 -5.85
N ASP A 313 -21.43 -2.55 -4.61
CA ASP A 313 -21.01 -3.28 -3.42
C ASP A 313 -22.11 -4.30 -2.98
N PHE A 314 -21.95 -4.95 -1.82
CA PHE A 314 -22.92 -5.90 -1.25
C PHE A 314 -24.21 -5.26 -0.75
N PHE A 315 -24.24 -3.94 -0.56
CA PHE A 315 -25.44 -3.19 -0.18
C PHE A 315 -26.12 -2.55 -1.40
N GLY A 316 -25.64 -2.87 -2.61
CA GLY A 316 -26.11 -2.29 -3.85
C GLY A 316 -25.64 -0.85 -4.09
N ASN A 317 -24.81 -0.28 -3.22
CA ASN A 317 -24.28 1.07 -3.39
C ASN A 317 -23.34 1.09 -4.58
N THR A 318 -23.47 2.15 -5.37
CA THR A 318 -22.57 2.42 -6.51
C THR A 318 -21.46 3.37 -6.07
N VAL A 319 -20.45 3.56 -6.93
CA VAL A 319 -19.36 4.53 -6.69
C VAL A 319 -19.91 5.94 -6.43
N LEU A 320 -21.05 6.29 -7.03
CA LEU A 320 -21.73 7.57 -6.83
C LEU A 320 -22.31 7.69 -5.41
N HIS A 321 -22.84 6.60 -4.84
CA HIS A 321 -23.29 6.56 -3.45
C HIS A 321 -22.11 6.76 -2.49
N ALA A 322 -20.98 6.08 -2.74
CA ALA A 322 -19.77 6.25 -1.93
C ALA A 322 -19.24 7.69 -1.96
N ALA A 323 -19.21 8.32 -3.13
CA ALA A 323 -18.80 9.72 -3.28
C ALA A 323 -19.71 10.70 -2.52
N VAL A 324 -21.03 10.47 -2.54
CA VAL A 324 -21.99 11.27 -1.78
C VAL A 324 -21.86 11.03 -0.27
N ALA A 325 -21.68 9.78 0.16
CA ALA A 325 -21.48 9.45 1.56
C ALA A 325 -20.24 10.15 2.12
N LEU A 326 -19.14 10.18 1.35
CA LEU A 326 -17.92 10.89 1.71
C LEU A 326 -18.14 12.41 1.83
N HIS A 327 -18.89 13.03 0.90
CA HIS A 327 -19.28 14.44 0.98
C HIS A 327 -20.07 14.76 2.26
N ASN A 328 -21.02 13.90 2.63
CA ASN A 328 -21.82 14.08 3.84
C ASN A 328 -20.99 14.02 5.13
N MET A 329 -19.84 13.34 5.13
CA MET A 329 -18.92 13.26 6.27
C MET A 329 -18.07 14.53 6.45
N GLY A 330 -18.28 15.57 5.63
CA GLY A 330 -17.55 16.83 5.72
C GLY A 330 -16.16 16.80 5.07
N ALA A 331 -15.81 15.68 4.41
CA ALA A 331 -14.65 15.65 3.53
C ALA A 331 -14.95 16.47 2.27
N THR A 332 -13.97 17.26 1.80
CA THR A 332 -14.07 18.07 0.58
C THR A 332 -14.04 17.17 -0.66
N VAL A 333 -15.13 16.46 -0.92
CA VAL A 333 -15.40 15.91 -2.24
C VAL A 333 -15.75 17.10 -3.11
N GLU A 334 -14.76 17.59 -3.86
CA GLU A 334 -14.98 18.60 -4.87
C GLU A 334 -16.19 18.18 -5.73
N PRO A 335 -17.17 19.07 -5.99
CA PRO A 335 -18.27 18.79 -6.91
C PRO A 335 -17.79 18.23 -8.26
N GLY A 336 -16.54 18.54 -8.63
CA GLY A 336 -15.83 17.96 -9.75
C GLY A 336 -15.77 16.43 -9.76
N VAL A 337 -15.63 15.74 -8.62
CA VAL A 337 -15.63 14.26 -8.54
C VAL A 337 -16.98 13.70 -8.96
N VAL A 338 -18.08 14.22 -8.41
CA VAL A 338 -19.44 13.79 -8.75
C VAL A 338 -19.71 14.06 -10.23
N ILE A 339 -19.39 15.27 -10.72
CA ILE A 339 -19.55 15.62 -12.14
C ILE A 339 -18.71 14.72 -13.05
N MET A 340 -17.48 14.41 -12.66
CA MET A 340 -16.58 13.54 -13.40
C MET A 340 -17.15 12.12 -13.49
N LEU A 341 -17.63 11.56 -12.38
CA LEU A 341 -18.27 10.24 -12.37
C LEU A 341 -19.47 10.18 -13.33
N LEU A 342 -20.33 11.20 -13.33
CA LEU A 342 -21.46 11.29 -14.25
C LEU A 342 -21.01 11.36 -15.71
N ARG A 343 -20.01 12.19 -16.03
CA ARG A 343 -19.42 12.29 -17.38
C ARG A 343 -18.78 10.98 -17.84
N ARG A 344 -18.29 10.17 -16.90
CA ARG A 344 -17.62 8.89 -17.15
C ARG A 344 -18.56 7.68 -17.08
N GLY A 345 -19.88 7.90 -17.02
CA GLY A 345 -20.89 6.85 -17.19
C GLY A 345 -21.55 6.35 -15.91
N ALA A 346 -21.30 6.99 -14.76
CA ALA A 346 -22.10 6.72 -13.56
C ALA A 346 -23.55 7.18 -13.79
N HIS A 347 -24.51 6.31 -13.49
CA HIS A 347 -25.92 6.61 -13.70
C HIS A 347 -26.54 7.20 -12.43
N VAL A 348 -27.16 8.37 -12.55
CA VAL A 348 -27.77 9.12 -11.44
C VAL A 348 -28.88 8.35 -10.74
N ASP A 349 -29.68 7.62 -11.51
CA ASP A 349 -30.92 7.00 -11.04
C ASP A 349 -30.76 5.53 -10.62
N GLN A 350 -29.52 5.04 -10.53
CA GLN A 350 -29.28 3.70 -9.97
C GLN A 350 -29.58 3.71 -8.47
N VAL A 351 -30.31 2.69 -8.03
CA VAL A 351 -30.67 2.51 -6.63
C VAL A 351 -29.83 1.44 -5.95
N ASN A 352 -29.57 1.63 -4.66
CA ASN A 352 -29.03 0.61 -3.78
C ASN A 352 -30.12 -0.40 -3.35
N ASP A 353 -29.76 -1.37 -2.51
CA ASP A 353 -30.70 -2.43 -2.08
C ASP A 353 -31.83 -1.90 -1.18
N LEU A 354 -31.66 -0.69 -0.63
CA LEU A 354 -32.71 0.05 0.08
C LEU A 354 -33.63 0.84 -0.86
N GLY A 355 -33.42 0.77 -2.17
CA GLY A 355 -34.18 1.52 -3.17
C GLY A 355 -33.83 3.02 -3.22
N GLN A 356 -32.72 3.43 -2.60
CA GLN A 356 -32.28 4.83 -2.55
C GLN A 356 -31.30 5.12 -3.68
N THR A 357 -31.44 6.28 -4.32
CA THR A 357 -30.43 6.82 -5.23
C THR A 357 -29.34 7.58 -4.47
N ALA A 358 -28.22 7.88 -5.12
CA ALA A 358 -27.18 8.71 -4.52
C ALA A 358 -27.71 10.11 -4.12
N ALA A 359 -28.67 10.67 -4.85
CA ALA A 359 -29.28 11.96 -4.51
C ALA A 359 -30.13 11.90 -3.22
N ASP A 360 -30.72 10.74 -2.92
CA ASP A 360 -31.56 10.53 -1.75
C ASP A 360 -30.73 10.54 -0.45
N LEU A 361 -29.44 10.21 -0.54
CA LEU A 361 -28.50 10.27 0.59
C LEU A 361 -28.11 11.71 0.97
N LEU A 362 -28.29 12.69 0.08
CA LEU A 362 -27.96 14.10 0.35
C LEU A 362 -29.04 14.78 1.18
N ALA A 363 -28.65 15.78 1.98
CA ALA A 363 -29.60 16.66 2.66
C ALA A 363 -30.41 17.51 1.66
N CYS A 364 -31.64 17.89 2.03
CA CYS A 364 -32.56 18.61 1.12
C CYS A 364 -32.04 19.93 0.56
N LYS A 365 -31.11 20.60 1.26
CA LYS A 365 -30.54 21.89 0.84
C LYS A 365 -29.17 21.77 0.19
N ASP A 366 -28.69 20.56 -0.03
CA ASP A 366 -27.35 20.36 -0.59
C ASP A 366 -27.28 20.78 -2.06
N SER A 367 -26.24 21.53 -2.43
CA SER A 367 -26.05 22.03 -3.79
C SER A 367 -25.79 20.89 -4.78
N LEU A 368 -25.21 19.76 -4.34
CA LEU A 368 -24.96 18.59 -5.18
C LEU A 368 -26.24 17.95 -5.71
N ARG A 369 -27.38 18.13 -5.03
CA ARG A 369 -28.67 17.64 -5.55
C ARG A 369 -29.00 18.22 -6.91
N GLN A 370 -28.65 19.48 -7.18
CA GLN A 370 -28.91 20.11 -8.48
C GLN A 370 -28.16 19.40 -9.62
N VAL A 371 -26.94 18.91 -9.35
CA VAL A 371 -26.13 18.15 -10.30
C VAL A 371 -26.74 16.77 -10.54
N LEU A 372 -27.25 16.14 -9.48
CA LEU A 372 -27.88 14.82 -9.52
C LEU A 372 -29.37 14.85 -9.91
N HIS A 373 -29.96 15.99 -10.26
CA HIS A 373 -31.37 16.06 -10.64
C HIS A 373 -31.63 15.95 -12.16
N THR A 374 -30.61 15.60 -12.95
CA THR A 374 -30.74 15.43 -14.41
C THR A 374 -31.37 14.07 -14.79
N THR A 375 -32.59 13.81 -14.31
CA THR A 375 -33.30 12.55 -14.58
C THR A 375 -33.95 12.57 -15.97
N SER A 376 -33.63 11.60 -16.82
CA SER A 376 -34.27 11.49 -18.14
C SER A 376 -35.69 10.92 -18.03
N LEU A 377 -36.55 11.21 -19.03
CA LEU A 377 -37.88 10.59 -19.11
C LEU A 377 -37.81 9.06 -19.11
N LYS A 378 -36.75 8.48 -19.70
CA LYS A 378 -36.53 7.02 -19.71
C LYS A 378 -36.30 6.49 -18.29
N CYS A 379 -35.51 7.18 -17.48
CA CYS A 379 -35.27 6.79 -16.09
C CYS A 379 -36.54 6.91 -15.24
N LEU A 380 -37.32 7.98 -15.45
CA LEU A 380 -38.61 8.16 -14.78
C LEU A 380 -39.58 7.02 -15.11
N ALA A 381 -39.69 6.66 -16.39
CA ALA A 381 -40.52 5.54 -16.82
C ALA A 381 -40.03 4.20 -16.25
N ALA A 382 -38.72 3.92 -16.31
CA ALA A 382 -38.12 2.71 -15.75
C ALA A 382 -38.35 2.61 -14.23
N ARG A 383 -38.21 3.72 -13.50
CA ARG A 383 -38.50 3.78 -12.07
C ARG A 383 -39.95 3.47 -11.76
N VAL A 384 -40.90 4.04 -12.51
CA VAL A 384 -42.33 3.73 -12.32
C VAL A 384 -42.61 2.24 -12.55
N VAL A 385 -42.02 1.65 -13.60
CA VAL A 385 -42.12 0.22 -13.89
C VAL A 385 -41.57 -0.62 -12.73
N ALA A 386 -40.38 -0.28 -12.23
CA ALA A 386 -39.72 -0.98 -11.15
C ALA A 386 -40.47 -0.83 -9.80
N SER A 387 -40.79 0.39 -9.38
CA SER A 387 -41.45 0.67 -8.09
C SER A 387 -42.85 0.07 -7.99
N ASN A 388 -43.59 -0.04 -9.12
CA ASN A 388 -44.92 -0.65 -9.16
C ASN A 388 -44.90 -2.14 -9.53
N ARG A 389 -43.71 -2.75 -9.70
CA ARG A 389 -43.52 -4.15 -10.10
C ARG A 389 -44.33 -4.53 -11.35
N ILE A 390 -44.38 -3.62 -12.32
CA ILE A 390 -45.14 -3.81 -13.57
C ILE A 390 -44.43 -4.89 -14.41
N GLN A 391 -45.18 -5.85 -14.92
CA GLN A 391 -44.62 -6.90 -15.78
C GLN A 391 -44.18 -6.30 -17.13
N TYR A 392 -42.88 -6.32 -17.41
CA TYR A 392 -42.30 -5.76 -18.65
C TYR A 392 -41.62 -6.83 -19.55
N VAL A 393 -41.45 -8.05 -19.04
CA VAL A 393 -40.85 -9.16 -19.80
C VAL A 393 -41.79 -9.59 -20.92
N GLY A 394 -41.31 -9.59 -22.16
CA GLY A 394 -42.09 -9.82 -23.37
C GLY A 394 -42.73 -8.55 -23.96
N GLU A 395 -42.94 -7.50 -23.16
CA GLU A 395 -43.59 -6.25 -23.58
C GLU A 395 -42.61 -5.21 -24.11
N VAL A 396 -41.38 -5.18 -23.57
CA VAL A 396 -40.31 -4.29 -24.04
C VAL A 396 -39.16 -5.07 -24.67
N PRO A 397 -38.36 -4.45 -25.56
CA PRO A 397 -37.15 -5.05 -26.09
C PRO A 397 -36.21 -5.54 -24.98
N ARG A 398 -35.61 -6.73 -25.15
CA ARG A 398 -34.69 -7.32 -24.17
C ARG A 398 -33.52 -6.42 -23.78
N THR A 399 -33.11 -5.51 -24.68
CA THR A 399 -32.07 -4.51 -24.43
C THR A 399 -32.43 -3.51 -23.32
N LEU A 400 -33.71 -3.36 -22.98
CA LEU A 400 -34.19 -2.47 -21.92
C LEU A 400 -34.34 -3.17 -20.56
N TYR A 401 -34.20 -4.50 -20.48
CA TYR A 401 -34.41 -5.22 -19.22
C TYR A 401 -33.39 -4.78 -18.17
N GLN A 402 -32.10 -4.81 -18.53
CA GLN A 402 -31.03 -4.35 -17.65
C GLN A 402 -31.24 -2.88 -17.24
N PHE A 403 -31.68 -2.01 -18.16
CA PHE A 403 -31.96 -0.62 -17.84
C PHE A 403 -33.09 -0.44 -16.84
N ILE A 404 -34.17 -1.23 -16.95
CA ILE A 404 -35.28 -1.20 -15.99
C ILE A 404 -34.82 -1.76 -14.63
N GLU A 405 -34.06 -2.85 -14.63
CA GLU A 405 -33.51 -3.47 -13.42
C GLU A 405 -32.59 -2.53 -12.63
N LEU A 406 -31.87 -1.60 -13.28
CA LEU A 406 -31.06 -0.58 -12.59
C LEU A 406 -31.87 0.32 -11.63
N HIS A 407 -33.18 0.44 -11.84
CA HIS A 407 -34.07 1.33 -11.10
C HIS A 407 -34.94 0.61 -10.06
N GLY A 408 -34.77 -0.71 -9.92
CA GLY A 408 -35.48 -1.54 -8.95
C GLY A 408 -34.53 -2.18 -7.94
N CYS A 409 -35.08 -2.53 -6.78
CA CYS A 409 -34.45 -3.38 -5.77
C CYS A 409 -34.99 -4.80 -5.82
#